data_AF-A0A1S9E1Q7-F1
#
_entry.id   AF-A0A1S9E1Q7-F1
#
_cell.length_a   1.000
_cell.length_b   1.000
_cell.length_c   1.000
_cell.angle_alpha   90.00
_cell.angle_beta   90.00
_cell.angle_gamma   90.00
#
_symmetry.space_group_name_H-M   'P 1'
#
loop_
_entity.id
_entity.type
_entity.pdbx_description
1 polymer ?
#
loop_
_entity_poly.entity_id
_entity_poly.type
_entity_poly.pdbx_seq_one_letter_code
_entity_poly.pdbx_strand_id
1 'polypeptide(L)'
;MDCTEKAHFKVLQAQIILTTLGTWGNHDLLHDSLGMAGQMALYLRDSGLLLHDFHSNDGSWSTWIQEEGQRRTKFIAYMICNNQTILYNMPPKILNSEVSSLYLPWPEELWSASTASEWKSLRSKGPHCVSFGDGYGKLFHNKALHRERVSLSSFGNLVLIHGLFQHIYLAWEASFCIPGSSKDQPTSIPVELLTRFHTALRRWQKSWETSSDPSITPISPKEPLGFNATAIFRIACIRLHFNLGPHRSLGTGDPEAIASAFCNAPRPAQTPKIYHAVLQSIHALSIPVRIGVEYVARTQTLTWSTIHSLCNLECALFLCKWLDTFASGPAFLH
;
A
#
# COMPACT_ATOMS: atom_id res chain seq x y z
N MET A 1 29.13 8.99 -7.35
CA MET A 1 28.72 7.81 -6.57
C MET A 1 29.89 6.88 -6.42
N ASP A 2 30.23 6.54 -5.18
CA ASP A 2 31.30 5.59 -4.84
C ASP A 2 30.97 4.19 -5.38
N CYS A 3 31.99 3.40 -5.73
CA CYS A 3 31.85 2.05 -6.29
C CYS A 3 31.05 1.14 -5.34
N THR A 4 31.28 1.29 -4.04
CA THR A 4 30.62 0.57 -2.95
C THR A 4 29.12 0.80 -2.92
N GLU A 5 28.69 2.06 -3.02
CA GLU A 5 27.27 2.43 -3.04
C GLU A 5 26.56 1.89 -4.29
N LYS A 6 27.22 1.90 -5.46
CA LYS A 6 26.67 1.29 -6.69
C LYS A 6 26.41 -0.20 -6.50
N ALA A 7 27.36 -0.91 -5.87
CA ALA A 7 27.22 -2.32 -5.58
C ALA A 7 26.05 -2.56 -4.63
N HIS A 8 25.86 -1.70 -3.63
CA HIS A 8 24.77 -1.84 -2.69
C HIS A 8 23.39 -1.79 -3.35
N PHE A 9 23.16 -0.84 -4.25
CA PHE A 9 21.88 -0.75 -4.95
C PHE A 9 21.62 -1.92 -5.90
N LYS A 10 22.64 -2.48 -6.54
CA LYS A 10 22.48 -3.68 -7.39
C LYS A 10 22.05 -4.90 -6.58
N VAL A 11 22.65 -5.11 -5.41
CA VAL A 11 22.26 -6.18 -4.48
C VAL A 11 20.81 -5.99 -4.03
N LEU A 12 20.45 -4.78 -3.62
CA LEU A 12 19.10 -4.44 -3.19
C LEU A 12 18.06 -4.68 -4.31
N GLN A 13 18.38 -4.27 -5.55
CA GLN A 13 17.52 -4.51 -6.71
C GLN A 13 17.34 -6.00 -7.01
N ALA A 14 18.40 -6.80 -6.90
CA ALA A 14 18.31 -8.25 -7.05
C ALA A 14 17.42 -8.87 -5.96
N GLN A 15 17.60 -8.47 -4.69
CA GLN A 15 16.76 -8.91 -3.57
C GLN A 15 15.30 -8.52 -3.77
N ILE A 16 15.01 -7.31 -4.24
CA ILE A 16 13.67 -6.83 -4.58
C ILE A 16 13.01 -7.75 -5.61
N ILE A 17 13.71 -8.08 -6.70
CA ILE A 17 13.18 -8.92 -7.78
C ILE A 17 12.90 -10.33 -7.24
N LEU A 18 13.86 -10.95 -6.57
CA LEU A 18 13.71 -12.30 -6.02
C LEU A 18 12.60 -12.38 -4.97
N THR A 19 12.53 -11.41 -4.07
CA THR A 19 11.46 -11.31 -3.07
C THR A 19 10.09 -11.12 -3.74
N THR A 20 10.01 -10.30 -4.79
CA THR A 20 8.74 -10.10 -5.52
C THR A 20 8.29 -11.41 -6.18
N LEU A 21 9.20 -12.11 -6.86
CA LEU A 21 8.91 -13.38 -7.50
C LEU A 21 8.50 -14.46 -6.50
N GLY A 22 9.19 -14.58 -5.37
CA GLY A 22 8.83 -15.56 -4.33
C GLY A 22 7.59 -15.19 -3.53
N THR A 23 7.24 -13.89 -3.43
CA THR A 23 6.01 -13.42 -2.76
C THR A 23 4.76 -13.71 -3.58
N TRP A 24 4.84 -13.69 -4.90
CA TRP A 24 3.67 -13.89 -5.79
C TRP A 24 3.70 -15.19 -6.59
N GLY A 25 4.83 -15.91 -6.56
CA GLY A 25 5.08 -17.11 -7.34
C GLY A 25 4.78 -18.40 -6.57
N ASN A 26 5.67 -19.39 -6.72
CA ASN A 26 5.48 -20.70 -6.08
C ASN A 26 5.53 -20.59 -4.55
N HIS A 27 4.52 -21.17 -3.87
CA HIS A 27 4.43 -21.26 -2.43
C HIS A 27 5.63 -21.93 -1.76
N ASP A 28 6.32 -22.85 -2.45
CA ASP A 28 7.56 -23.47 -1.94
C ASP A 28 8.66 -22.44 -1.68
N LEU A 29 8.66 -21.31 -2.42
CA LEU A 29 9.63 -20.23 -2.28
C LEU A 29 9.20 -19.15 -1.29
N LEU A 30 8.00 -19.26 -0.71
CA LEU A 30 7.45 -18.23 0.17
C LEU A 30 8.32 -18.03 1.40
N HIS A 31 8.74 -19.12 2.06
CA HIS A 31 9.58 -19.05 3.26
C HIS A 31 10.88 -18.29 2.98
N ASP A 32 11.57 -18.64 1.89
CA ASP A 32 12.82 -18.00 1.50
C ASP A 32 12.61 -16.54 1.11
N SER A 33 11.51 -16.23 0.43
CA SER A 33 11.10 -14.86 0.11
C SER A 33 10.86 -14.00 1.35
N LEU A 34 10.21 -14.55 2.38
CA LEU A 34 10.02 -13.87 3.66
C LEU A 34 11.37 -13.64 4.38
N GLY A 35 12.29 -14.60 4.28
CA GLY A 35 13.66 -14.49 4.80
C GLY A 35 14.47 -13.42 4.07
N MET A 36 14.45 -13.42 2.74
CA MET A 36 15.12 -12.42 1.89
C MET A 36 14.62 -11.01 2.18
N ALA A 37 13.32 -10.81 2.39
CA ALA A 37 12.79 -9.50 2.76
C ALA A 37 13.33 -9.01 4.13
N GLY A 38 13.57 -9.94 5.07
CA GLY A 38 14.24 -9.63 6.34
C GLY A 38 15.69 -9.20 6.15
N GLN A 39 16.44 -9.95 5.33
CA GLN A 39 17.81 -9.60 4.96
C GLN A 39 17.89 -8.26 4.24
N MET A 40 16.96 -7.99 3.32
CA MET A 40 16.85 -6.72 2.61
C MET A 40 16.65 -5.54 3.58
N ALA A 41 15.79 -5.71 4.59
CA ALA A 41 15.56 -4.69 5.60
C ALA A 41 16.80 -4.45 6.49
N LEU A 42 17.51 -5.52 6.88
CA LEU A 42 18.79 -5.40 7.61
C LEU A 42 19.83 -4.68 6.75
N TYR A 43 19.96 -5.08 5.50
CA TYR A 43 20.92 -4.50 4.56
C TYR A 43 20.72 -3.00 4.37
N LEU A 44 19.47 -2.54 4.23
CA LEU A 44 19.12 -1.12 4.15
C LEU A 44 19.51 -0.32 5.40
N ARG A 45 19.47 -0.95 6.59
CA ARG A 45 19.88 -0.34 7.85
C ARG A 45 21.40 -0.28 7.96
N ASP A 46 22.07 -1.41 7.75
CA ASP A 46 23.52 -1.54 7.91
C ASP A 46 24.30 -0.67 6.91
N SER A 47 23.77 -0.54 5.69
CA SER A 47 24.34 0.34 4.65
C SER A 47 24.04 1.82 4.87
N GLY A 48 23.22 2.18 5.86
CA GLY A 48 22.80 3.56 6.12
C GLY A 48 21.92 4.18 5.02
N LEU A 49 21.44 3.38 4.07
CA LEU A 49 20.69 3.86 2.90
C LEU A 49 19.36 4.52 3.28
N LEU A 50 18.81 4.25 4.47
CA LEU A 50 17.60 4.89 4.98
C LEU A 50 17.86 6.21 5.73
N LEU A 51 19.11 6.49 6.15
CA LEU A 51 19.43 7.63 7.01
C LEU A 51 19.43 8.97 6.24
N HIS A 52 19.89 8.95 5.00
CA HIS A 52 20.03 10.16 4.18
C HIS A 52 19.44 9.97 2.79
N ASP A 53 18.67 10.97 2.36
CA ASP A 53 18.30 11.19 0.98
C ASP A 53 19.00 12.47 0.50
N PHE A 54 19.73 12.35 -0.60
CA PHE A 54 20.52 13.45 -1.14
C PHE A 54 19.74 14.10 -2.27
N HIS A 55 19.70 15.43 -2.25
CA HIS A 55 19.45 16.22 -3.44
C HIS A 55 20.77 16.85 -3.86
N SER A 56 21.38 16.32 -4.92
CA SER A 56 22.53 16.99 -5.50
C SER A 56 22.13 18.36 -6.04
N ASN A 57 22.91 19.37 -5.64
CA ASN A 57 22.80 20.72 -6.15
C ASN A 57 23.52 20.91 -7.50
N ASP A 58 24.11 19.85 -8.07
CA ASP A 58 24.80 19.95 -9.37
C ASP A 58 23.84 20.28 -10.53
N GLY A 59 22.53 20.10 -10.33
CA GLY A 59 21.50 20.44 -11.29
C GLY A 59 21.52 19.61 -12.58
N SER A 60 22.34 18.55 -12.64
CA SER A 60 22.48 17.69 -13.80
C SER A 60 21.39 16.62 -13.84
N TRP A 61 20.87 16.35 -15.03
CA TRP A 61 19.89 15.29 -15.23
C TRP A 61 20.46 13.90 -14.90
N SER A 62 21.73 13.66 -15.23
CA SER A 62 22.42 12.39 -14.98
C SER A 62 22.56 12.05 -13.50
N THR A 63 22.84 13.03 -12.64
CA THR A 63 22.86 12.79 -11.20
C THR A 63 21.44 12.62 -10.68
N TRP A 64 20.52 13.48 -11.11
CA TRP A 64 19.12 13.41 -10.66
C TRP A 64 18.46 12.06 -10.98
N ILE A 65 18.63 11.52 -12.19
CA ILE A 65 18.00 10.24 -12.57
C ILE A 65 18.55 9.08 -11.73
N GLN A 66 19.83 9.14 -11.35
CA GLN A 66 20.44 8.15 -10.49
C GLN A 66 19.88 8.25 -9.06
N GLU A 67 19.79 9.45 -8.49
CA GLU A 67 19.22 9.70 -7.17
C GLU A 67 17.74 9.29 -7.10
N GLU A 68 16.96 9.62 -8.13
CA GLU A 68 15.56 9.24 -8.22
C GLU A 68 15.40 7.72 -8.33
N GLY A 69 16.26 7.04 -9.10
CA GLY A 69 16.30 5.59 -9.18
C GLY A 69 16.61 4.93 -7.84
N GLN A 70 17.56 5.48 -7.08
CA GLN A 70 17.88 5.03 -5.72
C GLN A 70 16.68 5.21 -4.77
N ARG A 71 16.05 6.39 -4.78
CA ARG A 71 14.87 6.72 -3.96
C ARG A 71 13.72 5.75 -4.24
N ARG A 72 13.37 5.55 -5.52
CA ARG A 72 12.36 4.57 -5.95
C ARG A 72 12.71 3.16 -5.48
N THR A 73 13.99 2.74 -5.58
CA THR A 73 14.44 1.43 -5.10
C THR A 73 14.19 1.24 -3.60
N LYS A 74 14.53 2.23 -2.76
CA LYS A 74 14.29 2.20 -1.31
C LYS A 74 12.79 2.05 -0.99
N PHE A 75 11.94 2.82 -1.67
CA PHE A 75 10.50 2.72 -1.46
C PHE A 75 9.90 1.43 -2.00
N ILE A 76 10.41 0.87 -3.09
CA ILE A 76 9.97 -0.45 -3.58
C ILE A 76 10.27 -1.53 -2.54
N ALA A 77 11.46 -1.53 -1.93
CA ALA A 77 11.79 -2.45 -0.85
C ALA A 77 10.81 -2.32 0.33
N TYR A 78 10.53 -1.08 0.75
CA TYR A 78 9.53 -0.77 1.79
C TYR A 78 8.12 -1.28 1.43
N MET A 79 7.65 -1.03 0.20
CA MET A 79 6.32 -1.46 -0.26
C MET A 79 6.21 -2.98 -0.39
N ILE A 80 7.26 -3.68 -0.83
CA ILE A 80 7.29 -5.15 -0.88
C ILE A 80 7.20 -5.75 0.52
N CYS A 81 7.92 -5.19 1.50
CA CYS A 81 7.79 -5.61 2.89
C CYS A 81 6.34 -5.45 3.38
N ASN A 82 5.70 -4.31 3.07
CA ASN A 82 4.30 -4.10 3.40
C ASN A 82 3.35 -5.03 2.64
N ASN A 83 3.65 -5.41 1.39
CA ASN A 83 2.86 -6.40 0.65
C ASN A 83 2.87 -7.77 1.35
N GLN A 84 4.00 -8.18 1.91
CA GLN A 84 4.07 -9.42 2.70
C GLN A 84 3.23 -9.31 3.99
N THR A 85 3.17 -8.14 4.63
CA THR A 85 2.23 -7.87 5.73
C THR A 85 0.78 -7.97 5.27
N ILE A 86 0.47 -7.43 4.10
CA ILE A 86 -0.87 -7.51 3.49
C ILE A 86 -1.26 -8.96 3.23
N LEU A 87 -0.40 -9.74 2.57
CA LEU A 87 -0.70 -11.10 2.11
C LEU A 87 -0.70 -12.12 3.24
N TYR A 88 0.37 -12.12 4.04
CA TYR A 88 0.71 -13.22 4.93
C TYR A 88 0.63 -12.85 6.41
N ASN A 89 0.08 -11.66 6.72
CA ASN A 89 -0.04 -11.16 8.08
C ASN A 89 1.32 -11.10 8.82
N MET A 90 2.41 -10.91 8.09
CA MET A 90 3.76 -10.80 8.67
C MET A 90 3.99 -9.40 9.22
N PRO A 91 4.67 -9.24 10.37
CA PRO A 91 5.04 -7.92 10.88
C PRO A 91 5.83 -7.10 9.84
N PRO A 92 5.55 -5.80 9.70
CA PRO A 92 6.28 -4.92 8.80
C PRO A 92 7.78 -4.96 9.08
N LYS A 93 8.57 -5.22 8.04
CA LYS A 93 10.03 -5.35 8.16
C LYS A 93 10.78 -4.02 8.09
N ILE A 94 10.16 -2.99 7.52
CA ILE A 94 10.67 -1.62 7.44
C ILE A 94 9.54 -0.69 7.89
N LEU A 95 9.77 0.10 8.94
CA LEU A 95 8.77 0.96 9.56
C LEU A 95 8.69 2.34 8.90
N ASN A 96 7.51 2.97 9.01
CA ASN A 96 7.26 4.35 8.60
C ASN A 96 8.32 5.34 9.15
N SER A 97 8.77 5.14 10.39
CA SER A 97 9.79 5.98 11.02
C SER A 97 11.15 5.89 10.33
N GLU A 98 11.48 4.75 9.75
CA GLU A 98 12.77 4.51 9.09
C GLU A 98 12.85 5.15 7.71
N VAL A 99 11.70 5.32 7.04
CA VAL A 99 11.62 5.99 5.74
C VAL A 99 11.22 7.47 5.84
N SER A 100 11.03 7.99 7.07
CA SER A 100 10.43 9.30 7.30
C SER A 100 11.22 10.48 6.71
N SER A 101 12.55 10.38 6.67
CA SER A 101 13.43 11.42 6.13
C SER A 101 13.58 11.36 4.61
N LEU A 102 13.18 10.25 3.97
CA LEU A 102 13.32 10.09 2.52
C LEU A 102 12.34 10.98 1.77
N TYR A 103 12.78 11.60 0.68
CA TYR A 103 11.89 12.37 -0.18
C TYR A 103 10.94 11.46 -0.94
N LEU A 104 9.69 11.85 -1.12
CA LEU A 104 8.75 11.10 -1.95
C LEU A 104 9.20 11.14 -3.41
N PRO A 105 9.03 10.04 -4.18
CA PRO A 105 9.42 9.99 -5.59
C PRO A 105 8.72 11.04 -6.45
N TRP A 106 9.43 11.50 -7.48
CA TRP A 106 8.93 12.51 -8.42
C TRP A 106 7.89 11.92 -9.38
N PRO A 107 7.08 12.78 -10.05
CA PRO A 107 6.12 12.37 -11.08
C PRO A 107 6.73 11.49 -12.19
N GLU A 108 5.91 10.59 -12.76
CA GLU A 108 6.37 9.62 -13.76
C GLU A 108 6.85 10.28 -15.05
N GLU A 109 6.33 11.45 -15.41
CA GLU A 109 6.75 12.20 -16.60
C GLU A 109 8.21 12.68 -16.46
N LEU A 110 8.60 13.09 -15.25
CA LEU A 110 9.98 13.48 -14.96
C LEU A 110 10.91 12.27 -14.95
N TRP A 111 10.46 11.15 -14.39
CA TRP A 111 11.21 9.90 -14.38
C TRP A 111 11.41 9.33 -15.79
N SER A 112 10.40 9.44 -16.64
CA SER A 112 10.37 8.88 -18.00
C SER A 112 10.97 9.82 -19.06
N ALA A 113 11.38 11.04 -18.67
CA ALA A 113 12.02 11.98 -19.58
C ALA A 113 13.25 11.33 -20.21
N SER A 114 13.34 11.36 -21.55
CA SER A 114 14.40 10.66 -22.28
C SER A 114 15.66 11.51 -22.48
N THR A 115 15.56 12.82 -22.23
CA THR A 115 16.65 13.78 -22.42
C THR A 115 16.75 14.81 -21.29
N ALA A 116 17.95 15.33 -21.05
CA ALA A 116 18.18 16.39 -20.07
C ALA A 116 17.37 17.67 -20.36
N SER A 117 17.16 18.01 -21.63
CA SER A 117 16.37 19.18 -22.05
C SER A 117 14.88 19.02 -21.72
N GLU A 118 14.32 17.83 -21.99
CA GLU A 118 12.94 17.50 -21.66
C GLU A 118 12.74 17.53 -20.14
N TRP A 119 13.62 16.84 -19.40
CA TRP A 119 13.60 16.85 -17.94
C TRP A 119 13.65 18.26 -17.36
N LYS A 120 14.53 19.14 -17.86
CA LYS A 120 14.64 20.52 -17.37
C LYS A 120 13.38 21.33 -17.64
N SER A 121 12.74 21.12 -18.78
CA SER A 121 11.45 21.75 -19.15
C SER A 121 10.30 21.29 -18.25
N LEU A 122 10.26 20.01 -17.87
CA LEU A 122 9.27 19.46 -16.95
C LEU A 122 9.52 19.91 -15.50
N ARG A 123 10.79 19.95 -15.08
CA ARG A 123 11.18 20.25 -13.69
C ARG A 123 10.84 21.69 -13.30
N SER A 124 10.93 22.65 -14.23
CA SER A 124 10.56 24.04 -13.97
C SER A 124 9.07 24.24 -13.68
N LYS A 125 8.24 23.24 -14.03
CA LYS A 125 6.79 23.21 -13.79
C LYS A 125 6.39 22.27 -12.65
N GLY A 126 7.35 21.48 -12.15
CA GLY A 126 7.11 20.39 -11.20
C GLY A 126 6.94 20.87 -9.75
N PRO A 127 6.29 20.08 -8.88
CA PRO A 127 6.06 20.42 -7.49
C PRO A 127 7.36 20.47 -6.68
N HIS A 128 7.34 21.15 -5.53
CA HIS A 128 8.43 21.08 -4.56
C HIS A 128 8.55 19.69 -3.94
N CYS A 129 9.79 19.26 -3.69
CA CYS A 129 10.09 17.97 -3.10
C CYS A 129 9.61 17.91 -1.64
N VAL A 130 8.94 16.82 -1.26
CA VAL A 130 8.38 16.63 0.09
C VAL A 130 8.83 15.30 0.66
N SER A 131 9.27 15.30 1.92
CA SER A 131 9.64 14.07 2.63
C SER A 131 8.44 13.16 2.87
N PHE A 132 8.67 11.85 3.05
CA PHE A 132 7.64 10.92 3.49
C PHE A 132 6.99 11.42 4.78
N GLY A 133 7.79 11.83 5.77
CA GLY A 133 7.30 12.30 7.07
C GLY A 133 6.37 13.51 6.94
N ASP A 134 6.74 14.49 6.11
CA ASP A 134 5.93 15.69 5.88
C ASP A 134 4.64 15.36 5.10
N GLY A 135 4.76 14.56 4.03
CA GLY A 135 3.62 14.13 3.22
C GLY A 135 2.63 13.30 4.04
N TYR A 136 3.15 12.36 4.83
CA TYR A 136 2.37 11.52 5.73
C TYR A 136 1.74 12.35 6.85
N GLY A 137 2.50 13.26 7.46
CA GLY A 137 2.02 14.17 8.50
C GLY A 137 0.84 15.04 8.07
N LYS A 138 0.81 15.49 6.80
CA LYS A 138 -0.31 16.24 6.20
C LYS A 138 -1.60 15.43 6.10
N LEU A 139 -1.53 14.10 6.01
CA LEU A 139 -2.73 13.25 6.04
C LEU A 139 -3.42 13.33 7.41
N PHE A 140 -2.67 13.51 8.49
CA PHE A 140 -3.20 13.56 9.85
C PHE A 140 -3.50 14.97 10.34
N HIS A 141 -2.75 15.97 9.92
CA HIS A 141 -2.87 17.34 10.41
C HIS A 141 -3.45 18.29 9.37
N ASN A 142 -4.38 19.14 9.78
CA ASN A 142 -4.92 20.21 8.94
C ASN A 142 -4.00 21.46 8.95
N LYS A 143 -2.69 21.27 8.89
CA LYS A 143 -1.76 22.40 8.83
C LYS A 143 -1.72 22.91 7.40
N ALA A 144 -2.38 24.05 7.17
CA ALA A 144 -2.14 24.88 5.99
C ALA A 144 -0.72 25.47 6.11
N LEU A 145 0.30 24.67 5.77
CA LEU A 145 1.61 25.24 5.47
C LEU A 145 1.40 26.18 4.28
N HIS A 146 1.88 27.41 4.44
CA HIS A 146 1.68 28.51 3.51
C HIS A 146 1.69 28.10 2.03
N ARG A 147 0.58 28.40 1.35
CA ARG A 147 0.45 28.79 -0.07
C ARG A 147 1.04 27.91 -1.19
N GLU A 148 1.69 26.79 -0.91
CA GLU A 148 2.17 25.88 -1.96
C GLU A 148 1.31 24.62 -2.01
N ARG A 149 0.52 24.50 -3.09
CA ARG A 149 -0.12 23.23 -3.46
C ARG A 149 0.99 22.23 -3.76
N VAL A 150 1.39 21.46 -2.76
CA VAL A 150 2.22 20.27 -2.97
C VAL A 150 1.32 19.25 -3.67
N SER A 151 1.45 19.15 -4.99
CA SER A 151 0.89 18.02 -5.74
C SER A 151 1.80 16.82 -5.53
N LEU A 152 1.26 15.72 -5.03
CA LEU A 152 1.99 14.48 -4.85
C LEU A 152 1.95 13.67 -6.15
N SER A 153 3.05 12.99 -6.49
CA SER A 153 3.11 12.07 -7.64
C SER A 153 2.25 10.82 -7.41
N SER A 154 1.94 10.09 -8.48
CA SER A 154 1.27 8.80 -8.39
C SER A 154 2.02 7.82 -7.48
N PHE A 155 3.34 7.72 -7.67
CA PHE A 155 4.22 6.91 -6.84
C PHE A 155 4.25 7.40 -5.38
N GLY A 156 4.35 8.72 -5.17
CA GLY A 156 4.34 9.31 -3.83
C GLY A 156 3.06 8.98 -3.07
N ASN A 157 1.89 9.09 -3.71
CA ASN A 157 0.62 8.68 -3.12
C ASN A 157 0.59 7.16 -2.83
N LEU A 158 1.11 6.31 -3.73
CA LEU A 158 1.24 4.86 -3.50
C LEU A 158 2.06 4.58 -2.23
N VAL A 159 3.20 5.24 -2.06
CA VAL A 159 4.05 5.11 -0.86
C VAL A 159 3.28 5.53 0.41
N LEU A 160 2.56 6.64 0.36
CA LEU A 160 1.82 7.14 1.52
C LEU A 160 0.67 6.22 1.94
N ILE A 161 -0.03 5.59 0.99
CA ILE A 161 -1.10 4.65 1.33
C ILE A 161 -0.56 3.36 1.95
N HIS A 162 0.61 2.90 1.52
CA HIS A 162 1.33 1.83 2.21
C HIS A 162 1.64 2.21 3.67
N GLY A 163 2.04 3.46 3.92
CA GLY A 163 2.24 3.97 5.28
C GLY A 163 0.97 4.04 6.12
N LEU A 164 -0.18 4.38 5.51
CA LEU A 164 -1.48 4.36 6.21
C LEU A 164 -1.89 2.93 6.54
N PHE A 165 -1.77 2.01 5.60
CA PHE A 165 -2.00 0.60 5.82
C PHE A 165 -1.14 0.06 6.98
N GLN A 166 0.16 0.34 6.98
CA GLN A 166 1.08 -0.14 8.01
C GLN A 166 0.67 0.35 9.41
N HIS A 167 0.25 1.62 9.54
CA HIS A 167 -0.17 2.19 10.81
C HIS A 167 -1.52 1.61 11.28
N ILE A 168 -2.44 1.31 10.36
CA ILE A 168 -3.68 0.58 10.68
C ILE A 168 -3.35 -0.83 11.18
N TYR A 169 -2.45 -1.56 10.51
CA TYR A 169 -2.00 -2.88 10.93
C TYR A 169 -1.42 -2.84 12.35
N LEU A 170 -0.47 -1.94 12.62
CA LEU A 170 0.17 -1.83 13.94
C LEU A 170 -0.83 -1.41 15.04
N ALA A 171 -1.84 -0.60 14.71
CA ALA A 171 -2.90 -0.24 15.66
C ALA A 171 -3.75 -1.46 16.07
N TRP A 172 -4.02 -2.37 15.13
CA TRP A 172 -4.67 -3.64 15.44
C TRP A 172 -3.77 -4.51 16.33
N GLU A 173 -2.52 -4.74 15.95
CA GLU A 173 -1.58 -5.54 16.75
C GLU A 173 -1.46 -5.01 18.19
N ALA A 174 -1.34 -3.69 18.36
CA ALA A 174 -1.32 -3.06 19.68
C ALA A 174 -2.61 -3.25 20.48
N SER A 175 -3.76 -3.36 19.80
CA SER A 175 -5.06 -3.60 20.46
C SER A 175 -5.20 -5.06 20.92
N PHE A 176 -4.68 -6.04 20.18
CA PHE A 176 -4.76 -7.46 20.52
C PHE A 176 -3.80 -7.90 21.64
N CYS A 177 -2.72 -7.16 21.88
CA CYS A 177 -1.75 -7.47 22.92
C CYS A 177 -2.23 -7.22 24.37
N ILE A 178 -3.47 -6.77 24.58
CA ILE A 178 -4.04 -6.56 25.92
C ILE A 178 -4.63 -7.88 26.43
N PRO A 179 -4.09 -8.51 27.50
CA PRO A 179 -4.62 -9.76 28.04
C PRO A 179 -5.98 -9.53 28.72
N GLY A 180 -7.06 -9.58 27.93
CA GLY A 180 -8.42 -9.75 28.43
C GLY A 180 -8.79 -11.23 28.50
N SER A 181 -9.85 -11.56 29.23
CA SER A 181 -10.43 -12.92 29.18
C SER A 181 -10.75 -13.29 27.73
N SER A 182 -10.75 -14.58 27.37
CA SER A 182 -10.97 -15.03 25.98
C SER A 182 -12.30 -14.59 25.34
N LYS A 183 -13.19 -13.93 26.11
CA LYS A 183 -14.44 -13.32 25.64
C LYS A 183 -14.34 -11.81 25.32
N ASP A 184 -13.24 -11.16 25.65
CA ASP A 184 -13.04 -9.69 25.53
C ASP A 184 -12.03 -9.30 24.44
N GLN A 185 -11.82 -10.16 23.44
CA GLN A 185 -10.99 -9.83 22.29
C GLN A 185 -11.56 -8.58 21.59
N PRO A 186 -10.77 -7.51 21.39
CA PRO A 186 -11.27 -6.26 20.86
C PRO A 186 -11.76 -6.47 19.43
N THR A 187 -13.05 -6.24 19.22
CA THR A 187 -13.67 -6.34 17.89
C THR A 187 -13.31 -5.16 17.01
N SER A 188 -12.79 -4.06 17.56
CA SER A 188 -12.40 -2.85 16.82
C SER A 188 -11.22 -2.13 17.48
N ILE A 189 -10.46 -1.36 16.69
CA ILE A 189 -9.48 -0.41 17.22
C ILE A 189 -10.19 0.76 17.95
N PRO A 190 -9.49 1.45 18.87
CA PRO A 190 -10.05 2.62 19.57
C PRO A 190 -10.69 3.65 18.64
N VAL A 191 -11.87 4.16 19.01
CA VAL A 191 -12.70 5.06 18.18
C VAL A 191 -11.95 6.34 17.74
N GLU A 192 -11.05 6.84 18.59
CA GLU A 192 -10.21 7.99 18.30
C GLU A 192 -9.25 7.69 17.14
N LEU A 193 -8.58 6.53 17.18
CA LEU A 193 -7.70 6.07 16.11
C LEU A 193 -8.48 5.79 14.83
N LEU A 194 -9.65 5.17 14.94
CA LEU A 194 -10.55 4.93 13.81
C LEU A 194 -10.93 6.23 13.11
N THR A 195 -11.36 7.24 13.87
CA THR A 195 -11.74 8.55 13.32
C THR A 195 -10.56 9.25 12.65
N ARG A 196 -9.37 9.13 13.26
CA ARG A 196 -8.13 9.69 12.76
C ARG A 196 -7.71 9.03 11.44
N PHE A 197 -7.70 7.70 11.36
CA PHE A 197 -7.37 6.97 10.13
C PHE A 197 -8.38 7.19 9.03
N HIS A 198 -9.68 7.18 9.34
CA HIS A 198 -10.71 7.48 8.36
C HIS A 198 -10.54 8.88 7.75
N THR A 199 -10.17 9.88 8.57
CA THR A 199 -9.91 11.24 8.08
C THR A 199 -8.66 11.30 7.20
N ALA A 200 -7.60 10.58 7.57
CA ALA A 200 -6.38 10.48 6.79
C ALA A 200 -6.62 9.78 5.44
N LEU A 201 -7.39 8.69 5.41
CA LEU A 201 -7.81 7.99 4.19
C LEU A 201 -8.60 8.90 3.26
N ARG A 202 -9.56 9.69 3.78
CA ARG A 202 -10.30 10.66 2.96
C ARG A 202 -9.41 11.76 2.38
N ARG A 203 -8.43 12.24 3.15
CA ARG A 203 -7.45 13.23 2.65
C ARG A 203 -6.54 12.64 1.60
N TRP A 204 -6.10 11.39 1.79
CA TRP A 204 -5.34 10.66 0.79
C TRP A 204 -6.15 10.50 -0.50
N GLN A 205 -7.41 10.07 -0.42
CA GLN A 205 -8.29 9.93 -1.58
C GLN A 205 -8.43 11.25 -2.35
N LYS A 206 -8.65 12.36 -1.64
CA LYS A 206 -8.73 13.69 -2.25
C LYS A 206 -7.41 14.09 -2.93
N SER A 207 -6.27 13.81 -2.30
CA SER A 207 -4.94 14.04 -2.88
C SER A 207 -4.78 13.26 -4.19
N TRP A 208 -5.09 11.96 -4.15
CA TRP A 208 -5.05 11.07 -5.31
C TRP A 208 -5.91 11.58 -6.47
N GLU A 209 -7.17 11.94 -6.20
CA GLU A 209 -8.10 12.47 -7.20
C GLU A 209 -7.62 13.79 -7.82
N THR A 210 -6.86 14.61 -7.09
CA THR A 210 -6.30 15.87 -7.61
C THR A 210 -4.98 15.71 -8.36
N SER A 211 -4.22 14.64 -8.09
CA SER A 211 -2.95 14.35 -8.77
C SER A 211 -3.11 13.45 -10.00
N SER A 212 -4.18 12.66 -10.06
CA SER A 212 -4.48 11.76 -11.17
C SER A 212 -4.93 12.57 -12.39
N ASP A 213 -4.33 12.30 -13.56
CA ASP A 213 -4.80 12.88 -14.82
C ASP A 213 -6.27 12.44 -15.08
N PRO A 214 -7.21 13.36 -15.34
CA PRO A 214 -8.62 13.03 -15.59
C PRO A 214 -8.85 12.17 -16.84
N SER A 215 -7.85 11.98 -17.70
CA SER A 215 -7.89 11.06 -18.84
C SER A 215 -7.68 9.58 -18.46
N ILE A 216 -7.35 9.28 -17.19
CA ILE A 216 -7.16 7.93 -16.69
C ILE A 216 -8.51 7.23 -16.55
N THR A 217 -8.88 6.48 -17.58
CA THR A 217 -9.99 5.53 -17.49
C THR A 217 -9.55 4.27 -16.73
N PRO A 218 -10.47 3.56 -16.03
CA PRO A 218 -10.17 2.30 -15.32
C PRO A 218 -9.59 1.19 -16.21
N ILE A 219 -9.57 1.39 -17.53
CA ILE A 219 -9.17 0.45 -18.58
C ILE A 219 -7.86 0.90 -19.25
N SER A 220 -7.35 2.11 -18.95
CA SER A 220 -6.10 2.60 -19.51
C SER A 220 -4.92 1.83 -18.90
N PRO A 221 -4.13 1.07 -19.69
CA PRO A 221 -2.95 0.35 -19.21
C PRO A 221 -1.77 1.27 -18.86
N LYS A 222 -1.98 2.60 -18.88
CA LYS A 222 -0.89 3.59 -18.86
C LYS A 222 -0.34 3.94 -17.48
N GLU A 223 -0.91 3.46 -16.37
CA GLU A 223 -0.27 3.66 -15.05
C GLU A 223 -0.62 2.56 -14.03
N PRO A 224 0.17 1.47 -13.98
CA PRO A 224 0.01 0.40 -12.98
C PRO A 224 0.07 0.91 -11.52
N LEU A 225 0.79 2.01 -11.29
CA LEU A 225 1.00 2.58 -9.96
C LEU A 225 -0.29 3.11 -9.34
N GLY A 226 -1.12 3.83 -10.12
CA GLY A 226 -2.38 4.37 -9.60
C GLY A 226 -3.44 3.32 -9.33
N PHE A 227 -3.45 2.28 -10.15
CA PHE A 227 -4.28 1.11 -9.94
C PHE A 227 -3.90 0.37 -8.65
N ASN A 228 -2.60 0.17 -8.42
CA ASN A 228 -2.08 -0.41 -7.18
C ASN A 228 -2.40 0.47 -5.97
N ALA A 229 -2.23 1.78 -6.09
CA ALA A 229 -2.50 2.71 -5.00
C ALA A 229 -3.98 2.66 -4.57
N THR A 230 -4.90 2.59 -5.54
CA THR A 230 -6.33 2.42 -5.30
C THR A 230 -6.64 1.07 -4.64
N ALA A 231 -5.98 0.00 -5.06
CA ALA A 231 -6.14 -1.33 -4.44
C ALA A 231 -5.71 -1.33 -2.96
N ILE A 232 -4.53 -0.79 -2.66
CA ILE A 232 -4.05 -0.68 -1.27
C ILE A 232 -4.96 0.23 -0.44
N PHE A 233 -5.47 1.32 -1.02
CA PHE A 233 -6.43 2.21 -0.36
C PHE A 233 -7.71 1.48 0.06
N ARG A 234 -8.28 0.67 -0.84
CA ARG A 234 -9.47 -0.12 -0.55
C ARG A 234 -9.21 -1.17 0.52
N ILE A 235 -8.07 -1.86 0.44
CA ILE A 235 -7.60 -2.79 1.49
C ILE A 235 -7.50 -2.07 2.84
N ALA A 236 -6.91 -0.87 2.88
CA ALA A 236 -6.80 -0.08 4.11
C ALA A 236 -8.18 0.35 4.66
N CYS A 237 -9.11 0.77 3.79
CA CYS A 237 -10.48 1.10 4.17
C CYS A 237 -11.22 -0.09 4.78
N ILE A 238 -11.11 -1.28 4.17
CA ILE A 238 -11.73 -2.51 4.69
C ILE A 238 -11.09 -2.91 6.02
N ARG A 239 -9.76 -2.98 6.06
CA ARG A 239 -9.04 -3.46 7.24
C ARG A 239 -9.09 -2.50 8.43
N LEU A 240 -9.47 -1.25 8.21
CA LEU A 240 -9.81 -0.35 9.31
C LEU A 240 -10.98 -0.88 10.17
N HIS A 241 -11.89 -1.63 9.55
CA HIS A 241 -13.12 -2.14 10.16
C HIS A 241 -13.17 -3.67 10.26
N PHE A 242 -12.21 -4.35 9.66
CA PHE A 242 -12.21 -5.79 9.49
C PHE A 242 -10.80 -6.39 9.58
N ASN A 243 -10.43 -6.88 10.76
CA ASN A 243 -9.19 -7.62 10.91
C ASN A 243 -9.39 -9.09 10.55
N LEU A 244 -8.88 -9.49 9.39
CA LEU A 244 -8.80 -10.89 8.99
C LEU A 244 -7.71 -11.65 9.76
N GLY A 245 -6.73 -10.96 10.37
CA GLY A 245 -5.64 -11.58 11.10
C GLY A 245 -4.98 -12.74 10.33
N PRO A 246 -4.66 -13.87 10.99
CA PRO A 246 -4.11 -15.05 10.33
C PRO A 246 -5.15 -15.82 9.46
N HIS A 247 -6.43 -15.45 9.47
CA HIS A 247 -7.56 -16.18 8.86
C HIS A 247 -7.64 -16.06 7.33
N ARG A 248 -6.49 -16.02 6.66
CA ARG A 248 -6.40 -15.97 5.20
C ARG A 248 -5.82 -17.26 4.63
N SER A 249 -4.93 -17.91 5.38
CA SER A 249 -4.21 -19.12 4.99
C SER A 249 -3.56 -19.05 3.59
N LEU A 250 -3.33 -17.85 3.04
CA LEU A 250 -2.80 -17.66 1.67
C LEU A 250 -1.41 -18.27 1.49
N GLY A 251 -0.65 -18.42 2.57
CA GLY A 251 0.66 -19.06 2.54
C GLY A 251 0.60 -20.58 2.33
N THR A 252 -0.56 -21.21 2.51
CA THR A 252 -0.71 -22.67 2.33
C THR A 252 -0.69 -23.09 0.87
N GLY A 253 -1.14 -22.21 -0.03
CA GLY A 253 -1.35 -22.54 -1.43
C GLY A 253 -2.48 -23.51 -1.72
N ASP A 254 -3.21 -23.96 -0.69
CA ASP A 254 -4.33 -24.88 -0.83
C ASP A 254 -5.65 -24.10 -0.90
N PRO A 255 -6.36 -24.14 -2.06
CA PRO A 255 -7.63 -23.46 -2.22
C PRO A 255 -8.68 -23.87 -1.18
N GLU A 256 -8.70 -25.14 -0.74
CA GLU A 256 -9.68 -25.62 0.24
C GLU A 256 -9.39 -25.05 1.64
N ALA A 257 -8.12 -25.08 2.07
CA ALA A 257 -7.70 -24.44 3.32
C ALA A 257 -7.99 -22.94 3.33
N ILE A 258 -7.74 -22.24 2.21
CA ILE A 258 -8.02 -20.80 2.07
C ILE A 258 -9.53 -20.54 2.16
N ALA A 259 -10.35 -21.30 1.42
CA ALA A 259 -11.80 -21.16 1.45
C ALA A 259 -12.37 -21.42 2.86
N SER A 260 -11.90 -22.48 3.51
CA SER A 260 -12.27 -22.80 4.89
C SER A 260 -11.89 -21.67 5.86
N ALA A 261 -10.70 -21.09 5.73
CA ALA A 261 -10.27 -19.95 6.53
C ALA A 261 -11.19 -18.74 6.35
N PHE A 262 -11.59 -18.42 5.11
CA PHE A 262 -12.53 -17.34 4.82
C PHE A 262 -13.95 -17.60 5.33
N CYS A 263 -14.45 -18.83 5.20
CA CYS A 263 -15.73 -19.23 5.79
C CYS A 263 -15.73 -19.02 7.30
N ASN A 264 -14.62 -19.31 7.97
CA ASN A 264 -14.46 -19.17 9.43
C ASN A 264 -14.02 -17.76 9.87
N ALA A 265 -13.72 -16.85 8.94
CA ALA A 265 -13.31 -15.49 9.28
C ALA A 265 -14.41 -14.75 10.08
N PRO A 266 -14.03 -13.84 10.99
CA PRO A 266 -14.98 -13.08 11.79
C PRO A 266 -15.87 -12.19 10.92
N ARG A 267 -16.89 -11.59 11.52
CA ARG A 267 -17.69 -10.56 10.85
C ARG A 267 -17.04 -9.18 11.06
N PRO A 268 -17.15 -8.24 10.09
CA PRO A 268 -16.71 -6.87 10.27
C PRO A 268 -17.33 -6.22 11.51
N ALA A 269 -16.54 -5.38 12.17
CA ALA A 269 -17.00 -4.67 13.35
C ALA A 269 -17.96 -3.55 12.95
N GLN A 270 -19.12 -3.49 13.60
CA GLN A 270 -20.09 -2.42 13.41
C GLN A 270 -19.54 -1.13 14.03
N THR A 271 -18.83 -0.37 13.20
CA THR A 271 -18.10 0.82 13.60
C THR A 271 -18.63 2.03 12.84
N PRO A 272 -18.51 3.24 13.41
CA PRO A 272 -18.89 4.45 12.68
C PRO A 272 -18.16 4.51 11.33
N LYS A 273 -18.88 4.91 10.28
CA LYS A 273 -18.34 5.09 8.92
C LYS A 273 -17.90 3.82 8.19
N ILE A 274 -18.30 2.64 8.66
CA ILE A 274 -18.12 1.36 7.94
C ILE A 274 -18.66 1.41 6.49
N TYR A 275 -19.71 2.20 6.25
CA TYR A 275 -20.29 2.42 4.93
C TYR A 275 -19.30 2.92 3.87
N HIS A 276 -18.23 3.61 4.27
CA HIS A 276 -17.17 3.98 3.34
C HIS A 276 -16.44 2.75 2.80
N ALA A 277 -16.11 1.77 3.64
CA ALA A 277 -15.50 0.51 3.22
C ALA A 277 -16.46 -0.34 2.37
N VAL A 278 -17.76 -0.35 2.72
CA VAL A 278 -18.81 -0.99 1.90
C VAL A 278 -18.84 -0.39 0.49
N LEU A 279 -18.90 0.94 0.39
CA LEU A 279 -18.93 1.64 -0.89
C LEU A 279 -17.66 1.36 -1.71
N GLN A 280 -16.49 1.39 -1.09
CA GLN A 280 -15.23 1.06 -1.74
C GLN A 280 -15.18 -0.38 -2.25
N SER A 281 -15.76 -1.32 -1.49
CA SER A 281 -15.85 -2.73 -1.90
C SER A 281 -16.80 -2.90 -3.09
N ILE A 282 -17.94 -2.22 -3.10
CA ILE A 282 -18.89 -2.22 -4.22
C ILE A 282 -18.22 -1.65 -5.48
N HIS A 283 -17.50 -0.53 -5.35
CA HIS A 283 -16.76 0.05 -6.48
C HIS A 283 -15.71 -0.91 -7.03
N ALA A 284 -15.00 -1.63 -6.17
CA ALA A 284 -14.00 -2.62 -6.58
C ALA A 284 -14.60 -3.75 -7.41
N LEU A 285 -15.74 -4.28 -6.98
CA LEU A 285 -16.40 -5.40 -7.65
C LEU A 285 -17.24 -4.98 -8.87
N SER A 286 -17.59 -3.70 -9.01
CA SER A 286 -18.43 -3.22 -10.11
C SER A 286 -17.85 -3.53 -11.50
N ILE A 287 -16.53 -3.42 -11.65
CA ILE A 287 -15.81 -3.70 -12.90
C ILE A 287 -15.82 -5.20 -13.22
N PRO A 288 -15.30 -6.10 -12.36
CA PRO A 288 -15.29 -7.52 -12.67
C PRO A 288 -16.70 -8.11 -12.81
N VAL A 289 -17.69 -7.62 -12.06
CA VAL A 289 -19.09 -8.05 -12.21
C VAL A 289 -19.65 -7.62 -13.56
N ARG A 290 -19.41 -6.38 -14.00
CA ARG A 290 -19.88 -5.89 -15.31
C ARG A 290 -19.23 -6.62 -16.48
N ILE A 291 -17.95 -6.94 -16.38
CA ILE A 291 -17.23 -7.69 -17.43
C ILE A 291 -17.63 -9.17 -17.43
N GLY A 292 -17.91 -9.73 -16.25
CA GLY A 292 -18.19 -11.15 -16.03
C GLY A 292 -17.06 -11.78 -15.22
N VAL A 293 -17.37 -12.22 -14.00
CA VAL A 293 -16.37 -12.72 -13.03
C VAL A 293 -15.59 -13.91 -13.60
N GLU A 294 -16.27 -14.87 -14.22
CA GLU A 294 -15.64 -16.04 -14.84
C GLU A 294 -14.72 -15.66 -16.00
N TYR A 295 -15.10 -14.64 -16.78
CA TYR A 295 -14.28 -14.13 -17.87
C TYR A 295 -13.02 -13.46 -17.34
N VAL A 296 -13.14 -12.60 -16.32
CA VAL A 296 -12.00 -11.91 -15.68
C VAL A 296 -11.04 -12.94 -15.06
N ALA A 297 -11.56 -13.94 -14.35
CA ALA A 297 -10.76 -14.99 -13.72
C ALA A 297 -9.92 -15.79 -14.73
N ARG A 298 -10.41 -15.96 -15.97
CA ARG A 298 -9.71 -16.70 -17.03
C ARG A 298 -8.81 -15.84 -17.91
N THR A 299 -9.11 -14.55 -18.08
CA THR A 299 -8.50 -13.71 -19.13
C THR A 299 -7.71 -12.50 -18.63
N GLN A 300 -7.98 -12.02 -17.42
CA GLN A 300 -7.36 -10.79 -16.87
C GLN A 300 -6.30 -11.09 -15.81
N THR A 301 -5.97 -12.36 -15.55
CA THR A 301 -4.87 -12.77 -14.67
C THR A 301 -3.51 -12.22 -15.10
N LEU A 302 -3.34 -11.91 -16.40
CA LEU A 302 -2.09 -11.40 -16.97
C LEU A 302 -2.04 -9.87 -17.12
N THR A 303 -3.18 -9.18 -17.00
CA THR A 303 -3.27 -7.72 -17.19
C THR A 303 -3.45 -6.97 -15.87
N TRP A 304 -3.96 -7.64 -14.83
CA TRP A 304 -4.17 -7.03 -13.50
C TRP A 304 -3.01 -7.35 -12.57
N SER A 305 -2.63 -6.40 -11.72
CA SER A 305 -1.63 -6.63 -10.69
C SER A 305 -2.16 -7.59 -9.62
N THR A 306 -1.30 -8.44 -9.06
CA THR A 306 -1.70 -9.43 -8.05
C THR A 306 -2.32 -8.80 -6.81
N ILE A 307 -1.85 -7.60 -6.43
CA ILE A 307 -2.42 -6.82 -5.32
C ILE A 307 -3.86 -6.38 -5.57
N HIS A 308 -4.21 -6.13 -6.83
CA HIS A 308 -5.58 -5.77 -7.20
C HIS A 308 -6.51 -6.98 -7.14
N SER A 309 -6.05 -8.14 -7.59
CA SER A 309 -6.79 -9.40 -7.44
C SER A 309 -7.05 -9.71 -5.96
N LEU A 310 -6.03 -9.54 -5.10
CA LEU A 310 -6.21 -9.66 -3.65
C LEU A 310 -7.22 -8.64 -3.11
N CYS A 311 -7.12 -7.37 -3.53
CA CYS A 311 -8.06 -6.34 -3.11
C CYS A 311 -9.50 -6.75 -3.45
N ASN A 312 -9.78 -7.23 -4.66
CA ASN A 312 -11.12 -7.64 -5.05
C ASN A 312 -11.62 -8.83 -4.22
N LEU A 313 -10.75 -9.80 -3.95
CA LEU A 313 -11.06 -10.93 -3.07
C LEU A 313 -11.43 -10.46 -1.65
N GLU A 314 -10.63 -9.57 -1.05
CA GLU A 314 -10.92 -9.01 0.28
C GLU A 314 -12.20 -8.16 0.29
N CYS A 315 -12.45 -7.37 -0.75
CA CYS A 315 -13.69 -6.61 -0.93
C CYS A 315 -14.91 -7.54 -0.98
N ALA A 316 -14.83 -8.63 -1.73
CA ALA A 316 -15.90 -9.63 -1.81
C ALA A 316 -16.14 -10.28 -0.46
N LEU A 317 -15.07 -10.76 0.21
CA LEU A 317 -15.17 -11.37 1.52
C LEU A 317 -15.77 -10.42 2.56
N PHE A 318 -15.30 -9.17 2.60
CA PHE A 318 -15.83 -8.14 3.49
C PHE A 318 -17.32 -7.91 3.25
N LEU A 319 -17.75 -7.75 1.99
CA LEU A 319 -19.16 -7.54 1.66
C LEU A 319 -20.03 -8.75 2.02
N CYS A 320 -19.59 -9.97 1.71
CA CYS A 320 -20.31 -11.18 2.09
C CYS A 320 -20.52 -11.23 3.61
N LYS A 321 -19.44 -11.07 4.39
CA LYS A 321 -19.49 -11.11 5.85
C LYS A 321 -20.30 -9.96 6.44
N TRP A 322 -20.29 -8.79 5.81
CA TRP A 322 -21.12 -7.65 6.20
C TRP A 322 -22.61 -7.93 5.92
N LEU A 323 -22.97 -8.47 4.76
CA LEU A 323 -24.35 -8.84 4.42
C LEU A 323 -24.89 -9.94 5.35
N ASP A 324 -24.06 -10.92 5.72
CA ASP A 324 -24.42 -11.97 6.68
C ASP A 324 -24.85 -11.41 8.05
N THR A 325 -24.32 -10.23 8.45
CA THR A 325 -24.75 -9.57 9.70
C THR A 325 -26.21 -9.15 9.65
N PHE A 326 -26.74 -8.78 8.48
CA PHE A 326 -28.15 -8.42 8.31
C PHE A 326 -29.03 -9.65 8.16
N ALA A 327 -28.56 -10.68 7.45
CA ALA A 327 -29.29 -11.92 7.24
C ALA A 327 -29.54 -12.70 8.56
N SER A 328 -28.66 -12.53 9.55
CA SER A 328 -28.74 -13.24 10.84
C SER A 328 -29.69 -12.59 11.87
N GLY A 329 -30.38 -11.49 11.54
CA GLY A 329 -31.54 -10.97 12.32
C GLY A 329 -31.54 -9.45 12.63
N PRO A 330 -32.73 -8.83 12.82
CA PRO A 330 -32.92 -7.38 12.98
C PRO A 330 -32.71 -6.89 14.43
N ALA A 331 -31.65 -7.32 15.11
CA ALA A 331 -31.43 -6.95 16.52
C ALA A 331 -30.61 -5.67 16.74
N PHE A 332 -30.12 -5.01 15.67
CA PHE A 332 -29.13 -3.91 15.78
C PHE A 332 -29.49 -2.64 14.99
N LEU A 333 -30.78 -2.42 14.73
CA LEU A 333 -31.27 -1.11 14.24
C LEU A 333 -31.92 -0.34 15.40
N HIS A 334 -31.10 0.24 16.28
CA HIS A 334 -31.47 1.35 17.14
C HIS A 334 -30.31 2.31 17.35
#